data_AF-A0A661GUD6-F1
#
_entry.id   AF-A0A661GUD6-F1
#
_cell.length_a   1.000
_cell.length_b   1.000
_cell.length_c   1.000
_cell.angle_alpha   90.00
_cell.angle_beta   90.00
_cell.angle_gamma   90.00
#
_symmetry.space_group_name_H-M   'P 1'
#
loop_
_entity.id
_entity.type
_entity.pdbx_description
1 polymer ?
#
loop_
_entity_poly.entity_id
_entity_poly.type
_entity_poly.pdbx_seq_one_letter_code
_entity_poly.pdbx_strand_id
1 'polypeptide(L)'
;MTNQPAQMLLNRQRLFIKYVLAVLVDLTVLNLFAQYWDHVYLESFSISLLAAALLQFLLQLTIAVEHKVANYFKSKDGLKYKIARGLSTWAILFISKLLILAAINFSFGDSVLFTGHVHGLVAFIIVVVAMIIAEQIVARIHRALGE
;
A
#
# COMPACT_ATOMS: atom_id res chain seq x y z
N MET A 1 -25.55 -23.41 21.21
CA MET A 1 -24.31 -24.20 21.22
C MET A 1 -23.43 -23.73 20.06
N THR A 2 -22.33 -23.07 20.45
CA THR A 2 -21.12 -22.67 19.74
C THR A 2 -20.82 -23.24 18.34
N ASN A 3 -21.00 -22.41 17.30
CA ASN A 3 -20.30 -22.54 15.99
C ASN A 3 -19.13 -21.53 15.87
N GLN A 4 -18.45 -21.23 16.99
CA GLN A 4 -17.33 -20.28 17.00
C GLN A 4 -16.04 -20.74 16.27
N PRO A 5 -15.63 -22.04 16.27
CA PRO A 5 -14.37 -22.41 15.60
C PRO A 5 -14.48 -22.37 14.06
N ALA A 6 -15.64 -22.72 13.48
CA ALA A 6 -15.84 -22.75 12.04
C ALA A 6 -15.88 -21.33 11.42
N GLN A 7 -16.53 -20.37 12.08
CA GLN A 7 -16.56 -18.96 11.61
C GLN A 7 -15.19 -18.28 11.70
N MET A 8 -14.37 -18.63 12.70
CA MET A 8 -13.03 -18.06 12.89
C MET A 8 -12.02 -18.54 11.83
N LEU A 9 -12.07 -19.82 11.45
CA LEU A 9 -11.24 -20.38 10.38
C LEU A 9 -11.55 -19.71 9.02
N LEU A 10 -12.83 -19.47 8.73
CA LEU A 10 -13.28 -18.76 7.53
C LEU A 10 -12.68 -17.34 7.42
N ASN A 11 -12.58 -16.62 8.55
CA ASN A 11 -12.06 -15.25 8.57
C ASN A 11 -10.55 -15.19 8.29
N ARG A 12 -9.76 -16.13 8.82
CA ARG A 12 -8.31 -16.20 8.57
C ARG A 12 -8.01 -16.61 7.14
N GLN A 13 -8.76 -17.59 6.60
CA GLN A 13 -8.64 -18.01 5.20
C GLN A 13 -9.01 -16.88 4.23
N ARG A 14 -10.09 -16.14 4.52
CA ARG A 14 -10.50 -14.98 3.72
C ARG A 14 -9.42 -13.89 3.71
N LEU A 15 -8.79 -13.62 4.85
CA LEU A 15 -7.68 -12.66 4.94
C LEU A 15 -6.46 -13.12 4.14
N PHE A 16 -6.09 -14.41 4.23
CA PHE A 16 -5.01 -14.98 3.45
C PHE A 16 -5.24 -14.82 1.95
N ILE A 17 -6.42 -15.22 1.45
CA ILE A 17 -6.79 -15.08 0.04
C ILE A 17 -6.73 -13.62 -0.39
N LYS A 18 -7.29 -12.70 0.42
CA LYS A 18 -7.26 -11.27 0.12
C LYS A 18 -5.82 -10.76 -0.04
N TYR A 19 -4.92 -11.10 0.88
CA TYR A 19 -3.54 -10.61 0.84
C TYR A 19 -2.74 -11.22 -0.31
N VAL A 20 -2.86 -12.52 -0.53
CA VAL A 20 -2.19 -13.20 -1.65
C VAL A 20 -2.66 -12.61 -2.98
N LEU A 21 -3.97 -12.45 -3.15
CA LEU A 21 -4.54 -11.90 -4.37
C LEU A 21 -4.13 -10.45 -4.57
N ALA A 22 -4.09 -9.63 -3.53
CA ALA A 22 -3.64 -8.25 -3.64
C ALA A 22 -2.15 -8.17 -4.06
N VAL A 23 -1.26 -8.95 -3.44
CA VAL A 23 0.16 -9.00 -3.83
C VAL A 23 0.33 -9.47 -5.28
N LEU A 24 -0.45 -10.45 -5.74
CA LEU A 24 -0.39 -10.92 -7.12
C LEU A 24 -0.89 -9.88 -8.14
N VAL A 25 -1.93 -9.12 -7.78
CA VAL A 25 -2.42 -8.00 -8.59
C VAL A 25 -1.36 -6.91 -8.65
N ASP A 26 -0.80 -6.51 -7.51
CA ASP A 26 0.25 -5.50 -7.42
C ASP A 26 1.49 -5.91 -8.21
N LEU A 27 1.89 -7.18 -8.10
CA LEU A 27 2.97 -7.74 -8.89
C LEU A 27 2.72 -7.60 -10.40
N THR A 28 1.50 -7.91 -10.85
CA THR A 28 1.11 -7.81 -12.25
C THR A 28 1.18 -6.37 -12.74
N VAL A 29 0.58 -5.43 -11.98
CA VAL A 29 0.61 -4.00 -12.30
C VAL A 29 2.05 -3.48 -12.35
N LEU A 30 2.87 -3.83 -11.36
CA LEU A 30 4.26 -3.40 -11.27
C LEU A 30 5.09 -3.88 -12.47
N ASN A 31 4.94 -5.15 -12.87
CA ASN A 31 5.64 -5.68 -14.04
C ASN A 31 5.13 -5.07 -15.35
N LEU A 32 3.84 -4.72 -15.46
CA LEU A 32 3.31 -3.99 -16.62
C LEU A 32 3.97 -2.61 -16.75
N PHE A 33 4.10 -1.87 -15.64
CA PHE A 33 4.80 -0.60 -15.66
C PHE A 33 6.28 -0.76 -16.01
N ALA A 34 6.96 -1.75 -15.44
CA ALA A 34 8.37 -2.00 -15.78
C ALA A 34 8.58 -2.41 -17.24
N GLN A 35 7.58 -3.04 -17.87
CA GLN A 35 7.65 -3.47 -19.25
C GLN A 35 7.33 -2.35 -20.25
N TYR A 36 6.41 -1.45 -19.91
CA TYR A 36 5.84 -0.47 -20.85
C TYR A 36 6.15 0.99 -20.51
N TRP A 37 6.80 1.25 -19.37
CA TRP A 37 7.08 2.60 -18.92
C TRP A 37 8.51 2.76 -18.42
N ASP A 38 9.29 3.59 -19.12
CA ASP A 38 10.73 3.83 -18.85
C ASP A 38 11.02 4.41 -17.45
N HIS A 39 9.98 4.83 -16.72
CA HIS A 39 10.09 5.37 -15.38
C HIS A 39 10.07 4.31 -14.27
N VAL A 40 9.92 3.04 -14.61
CA VAL A 40 9.94 1.94 -13.64
C VAL A 40 10.92 0.89 -14.13
N TYR A 41 11.98 0.66 -13.35
CA TYR A 41 12.97 -0.37 -13.63
C TYR A 41 12.96 -1.42 -12.52
N LEU A 42 12.93 -2.68 -12.94
CA LEU A 42 12.99 -3.86 -12.08
C LEU A 42 14.07 -4.78 -12.63
N GLU A 43 15.04 -5.12 -11.80
CA GLU A 43 16.17 -5.95 -12.22
C GLU A 43 15.76 -7.41 -12.54
N SER A 44 14.81 -7.97 -11.80
CA SER A 44 14.32 -9.33 -12.02
C SER A 44 12.90 -9.55 -11.49
N PHE A 45 12.30 -10.67 -11.88
CA PHE A 45 10.98 -11.07 -11.39
C PHE A 45 10.93 -11.29 -9.87
N SER A 46 11.96 -11.91 -9.29
CA SER A 46 12.02 -12.12 -7.83
C SER A 46 12.05 -10.80 -7.07
N ILE A 47 12.74 -9.80 -7.62
CA ILE A 47 12.81 -8.46 -7.06
C ILE A 47 11.46 -7.75 -7.20
N SER A 48 10.75 -7.90 -8.32
CA SER A 48 9.41 -7.35 -8.48
C SER A 48 8.39 -7.98 -7.51
N LEU A 49 8.51 -9.27 -7.21
CA LEU A 49 7.71 -9.93 -6.16
C LEU A 49 7.97 -9.35 -4.78
N LEU A 50 9.24 -9.19 -4.40
CA LEU A 50 9.59 -8.60 -3.11
C LEU A 50 9.17 -7.13 -3.03
N ALA A 51 9.30 -6.37 -4.13
CA ALA A 51 8.87 -4.99 -4.21
C ALA A 51 7.36 -4.85 -4.08
N ALA A 52 6.57 -5.65 -4.81
CA ALA A 52 5.11 -5.66 -4.70
C ALA A 52 4.66 -6.03 -3.28
N ALA A 53 5.26 -7.05 -2.67
CA ALA A 53 4.97 -7.42 -1.29
C ALA A 53 5.33 -6.31 -0.29
N LEU A 54 6.49 -5.66 -0.46
CA LEU A 54 6.91 -4.54 0.39
C LEU A 54 5.97 -3.34 0.24
N LEU A 55 5.63 -2.95 -0.99
CA LEU A 55 4.69 -1.88 -1.29
C LEU A 55 3.35 -2.14 -0.61
N GLN A 56 2.82 -3.35 -0.75
CA GLN A 56 1.55 -3.72 -0.18
C GLN A 56 1.58 -3.75 1.36
N PHE A 57 2.70 -4.18 1.94
CA PHE A 57 2.93 -4.09 3.37
C PHE A 57 2.97 -2.64 3.87
N LEU A 58 3.68 -1.75 3.17
CA LEU A 58 3.81 -0.35 3.54
C LEU A 58 2.49 0.44 3.40
N LEU A 59 1.67 0.13 2.40
CA LEU A 59 0.32 0.68 2.27
C LEU A 59 -0.54 0.35 3.49
N GLN A 60 -0.53 -0.91 3.92
CA GLN A 60 -1.27 -1.32 5.12
C GLN A 60 -0.72 -0.70 6.39
N LEU A 61 0.60 -0.60 6.53
CA LEU A 61 1.22 0.08 7.65
C LEU A 61 0.80 1.56 7.71
N THR A 62 0.76 2.23 6.56
CA THR A 62 0.32 3.63 6.44
C THR A 62 -1.12 3.80 6.92
N ILE A 63 -2.03 2.95 6.45
CA ILE A 63 -3.45 2.97 6.86
C ILE A 63 -3.59 2.70 8.36
N ALA A 64 -2.82 1.75 8.91
CA ALA A 64 -2.85 1.44 10.34
C ALA A 64 -2.36 2.61 11.20
N VAL A 65 -1.27 3.27 10.79
CA VAL A 65 -0.75 4.48 11.44
C VAL A 65 -1.76 5.61 11.34
N GLU A 66 -2.34 5.83 10.16
CA GLU A 66 -3.35 6.87 9.94
C GLU A 66 -4.55 6.68 10.87
N HIS A 67 -5.10 5.47 10.97
CA HIS A 67 -6.20 5.19 11.90
C HIS A 67 -5.82 5.41 13.35
N LYS A 68 -4.61 5.01 13.77
CA LYS A 68 -4.13 5.21 15.14
C LYS A 68 -4.03 6.70 15.48
N VAL A 69 -3.49 7.49 14.56
CA VAL A 69 -3.35 8.94 14.74
C VAL A 69 -4.71 9.63 14.70
N ALA A 70 -5.58 9.27 13.75
CA ALA A 70 -6.94 9.80 13.66
C ALA A 70 -7.73 9.55 14.96
N ASN A 71 -7.61 8.36 15.54
CA ASN A 71 -8.26 8.02 16.81
C ASN A 71 -7.64 8.77 18.00
N TYR A 72 -6.32 8.96 18.01
CA TYR A 72 -5.64 9.75 19.05
C TYR A 72 -6.13 11.21 19.05
N PHE A 73 -6.33 11.82 17.88
CA PHE A 73 -6.79 13.20 17.75
C PHE A 73 -8.31 13.40 17.84
N LYS A 74 -9.12 12.34 17.72
CA LYS A 74 -10.58 12.42 17.90
C LYS A 74 -11.02 12.80 19.32
N SER A 75 -10.16 12.66 20.32
CA SER A 75 -10.52 12.77 21.74
C SER A 75 -10.03 14.06 22.43
N LYS A 76 -9.37 14.98 21.70
CA LYS A 76 -8.74 16.16 22.31
C LYS A 76 -9.16 17.47 21.63
N ASP A 77 -9.89 18.32 22.38
CA ASP A 77 -10.27 19.67 21.97
C ASP A 77 -9.31 20.74 22.51
N GLY A 78 -8.91 21.68 21.65
CA GLY A 78 -8.09 22.85 22.02
C GLY A 78 -7.28 23.44 20.86
N LEU A 79 -6.91 24.73 20.95
CA LEU A 79 -6.19 25.47 19.89
C LEU A 79 -4.84 24.85 19.53
N LYS A 80 -4.11 24.32 20.52
CA LYS A 80 -2.86 23.55 20.34
C LYS A 80 -3.10 22.23 19.59
N TYR A 81 -4.26 21.60 19.79
CA TYR A 81 -4.64 20.35 19.10
C TYR A 81 -5.09 20.56 17.66
N LYS A 82 -5.60 21.75 17.31
CA LYS A 82 -5.88 22.12 15.90
C LYS A 82 -4.59 22.30 15.10
N ILE A 83 -3.58 22.97 15.65
CA ILE A 83 -2.26 23.12 15.02
C ILE A 83 -1.55 21.77 14.95
N ALA A 84 -1.58 20.98 16.04
CA ALA A 84 -1.02 19.64 16.06
C ALA A 84 -1.74 18.69 15.09
N ARG A 85 -3.07 18.82 14.88
CA ARG A 85 -3.81 18.09 13.83
C ARG A 85 -3.32 18.49 12.45
N GLY A 86 -3.23 19.78 12.16
CA GLY A 86 -2.75 20.27 10.86
C GLY A 86 -1.34 19.76 10.56
N LEU A 87 -0.42 19.89 11.52
CA LEU A 87 0.95 19.41 11.39
C LEU A 87 1.02 17.89 11.29
N SER A 88 0.23 17.14 12.07
CA SER A 88 0.23 15.68 12.05
C SER A 88 -0.37 15.14 10.76
N THR A 89 -1.47 15.70 10.26
CA THR A 89 -2.05 15.31 8.97
C THR A 89 -1.09 15.64 7.83
N TRP A 90 -0.47 16.83 7.85
CA TRP A 90 0.52 17.21 6.85
C TRP A 90 1.76 16.32 6.91
N ALA A 91 2.30 16.07 8.11
CA ALA A 91 3.44 15.20 8.32
C ALA A 91 3.12 13.76 7.90
N ILE A 92 1.92 13.23 8.15
CA ILE A 92 1.54 11.89 7.66
C ILE A 92 1.51 11.87 6.14
N LEU A 93 0.90 12.85 5.47
CA LEU A 93 0.83 12.88 4.01
C LEU A 93 2.21 13.04 3.35
N PHE A 94 3.12 13.75 4.01
CA PHE A 94 4.47 13.98 3.51
C PHE A 94 5.43 12.83 3.84
N ILE A 95 5.45 12.39 5.11
CA ILE A 95 6.31 11.31 5.60
C ILE A 95 5.89 9.96 5.04
N SER A 96 4.59 9.67 4.88
CA SER A 96 4.18 8.38 4.31
C SER A 96 4.75 8.16 2.90
N LYS A 97 4.75 9.20 2.06
CA LYS A 97 5.30 9.13 0.70
C LYS A 97 6.82 8.98 0.69
N LEU A 98 7.52 9.73 1.53
CA LEU A 98 8.99 9.66 1.62
C LEU A 98 9.48 8.38 2.28
N LEU A 99 8.76 7.88 3.28
CA LEU A 99 9.10 6.65 3.98
C LEU A 99 8.95 5.43 3.06
N ILE A 100 7.96 5.43 2.16
CA ILE A 100 7.83 4.36 1.18
C ILE A 100 8.99 4.38 0.17
N LEU A 101 9.30 5.54 -0.40
CA LEU A 101 10.41 5.66 -1.35
C LEU A 101 11.76 5.34 -0.69
N ALA A 102 11.97 5.80 0.54
CA ALA A 102 13.16 5.49 1.33
C ALA A 102 13.24 4.01 1.69
N ALA A 103 12.12 3.36 2.04
CA ALA A 103 12.10 1.93 2.34
C ALA A 103 12.43 1.08 1.11
N ILE A 104 11.98 1.48 -0.09
CA ILE A 104 12.31 0.80 -1.34
C ILE A 104 13.78 0.99 -1.66
N ASN A 105 14.29 2.23 -1.64
CA ASN A 105 15.70 2.50 -1.92
C ASN A 105 16.62 1.83 -0.88
N PHE A 106 16.20 1.75 0.37
CA PHE A 106 16.94 1.04 1.41
C PHE A 106 16.91 -0.49 1.23
N SER A 107 15.76 -1.06 0.84
CA SER A 107 15.59 -2.52 0.73
C SER A 107 16.13 -3.09 -0.58
N PHE A 108 16.08 -2.31 -1.66
CA PHE A 108 16.37 -2.76 -3.01
C PHE A 108 17.41 -1.92 -3.74
N GLY A 109 17.79 -0.73 -3.24
CA GLY A 109 18.81 0.11 -3.88
C GLY A 109 18.54 0.34 -5.36
N ASP A 110 19.49 -0.08 -6.20
CA ASP A 110 19.42 0.04 -7.65
C ASP A 110 18.58 -1.05 -8.34
N SER A 111 18.14 -2.07 -7.61
CA SER A 111 17.35 -3.19 -8.14
C SER A 111 15.89 -2.81 -8.44
N VAL A 112 15.38 -1.74 -7.80
CA VAL A 112 14.04 -1.18 -8.04
C VAL A 112 14.18 0.34 -8.13
N LEU A 113 14.13 0.85 -9.37
CA LEU A 113 14.31 2.28 -9.63
C LEU A 113 13.02 2.87 -10.19
N PHE A 114 12.48 3.84 -9.46
CA PHE A 114 11.48 4.76 -9.98
C PHE A 114 12.23 5.99 -10.49
N THR A 115 12.24 6.21 -11.80
CA THR A 115 12.93 7.35 -12.43
C THR A 115 11.94 8.44 -12.83
N GLY A 116 12.43 9.63 -13.18
CA GLY A 116 11.61 10.76 -13.62
C GLY A 116 11.63 11.96 -12.66
N HIS A 117 10.73 12.91 -12.91
CA HIS A 117 10.69 14.19 -12.22
C HIS A 117 10.50 14.03 -10.70
N VAL A 118 11.18 14.88 -9.92
CA VAL A 118 11.15 14.85 -8.44
C VAL A 118 11.61 13.50 -7.88
N HIS A 119 12.78 13.02 -8.31
CA HIS A 119 13.41 11.77 -7.82
C HIS A 119 12.50 10.53 -7.91
N GLY A 120 11.74 10.38 -9.00
CA GLY A 120 10.86 9.21 -9.18
C GLY A 120 9.54 9.23 -8.39
N LEU A 121 9.27 10.29 -7.61
CA LEU A 121 8.06 10.41 -6.81
C LEU A 121 6.78 10.36 -7.66
N VAL A 122 6.81 11.00 -8.83
CA VAL A 122 5.65 11.03 -9.74
C VAL A 122 5.35 9.63 -10.29
N ALA A 123 6.40 8.91 -10.70
CA ALA A 123 6.29 7.54 -11.19
C ALA A 123 5.73 6.61 -10.11
N PHE A 124 6.28 6.72 -8.90
CA PHE A 124 5.80 6.00 -7.75
C PHE A 124 4.32 6.26 -7.44
N ILE A 125 3.88 7.53 -7.43
CA ILE A 125 2.47 7.88 -7.17
C ILE A 125 1.55 7.26 -8.22
N ILE A 126 1.90 7.33 -9.51
CA ILE A 126 1.10 6.76 -10.60
C ILE A 126 0.97 5.24 -10.44
N VAL A 127 2.08 4.55 -10.15
CA VAL A 127 2.09 3.11 -9.92
C VAL A 127 1.20 2.72 -8.74
N VAL A 128 1.34 3.41 -7.60
CA VAL A 128 0.52 3.15 -6.41
C VAL A 128 -0.96 3.40 -6.67
N VAL A 129 -1.30 4.49 -7.36
CA VAL A 129 -2.70 4.77 -7.72
C VAL A 129 -3.26 3.67 -8.62
N ALA A 130 -2.49 3.23 -9.61
CA ALA A 130 -2.88 2.14 -10.51
C ALA A 130 -3.05 0.81 -9.76
N MET A 131 -2.15 0.49 -8.82
CA MET A 131 -2.26 -0.67 -7.93
C MET A 131 -3.56 -0.64 -7.13
N ILE A 132 -3.87 0.49 -6.46
CA ILE A 132 -5.10 0.66 -5.68
C ILE A 132 -6.34 0.48 -6.57
N ILE A 133 -6.35 1.05 -7.77
CA ILE A 133 -7.46 0.91 -8.71
C ILE A 133 -7.62 -0.56 -9.13
N ALA A 134 -6.53 -1.24 -9.49
CA ALA A 134 -6.55 -2.64 -9.88
C ALA A 134 -7.03 -3.55 -8.74
N GLU A 135 -6.49 -3.36 -7.52
CA GLU A 135 -6.93 -4.10 -6.33
C GLU A 135 -8.43 -3.88 -6.08
N GLN A 136 -8.91 -2.63 -6.18
CA GLN A 136 -10.33 -2.33 -6.00
C GLN A 136 -11.22 -3.01 -7.05
N ILE A 137 -10.80 -3.04 -8.32
CA ILE A 137 -11.53 -3.71 -9.40
C ILE A 137 -11.63 -5.20 -9.10
N VAL A 138 -10.51 -5.87 -8.80
CA VAL A 138 -10.51 -7.31 -8.52
C VAL A 138 -11.30 -7.61 -7.25
N ALA A 139 -11.16 -6.81 -6.21
CA ALA A 139 -11.94 -6.95 -4.97
C ALA A 139 -13.44 -6.72 -5.20
N ARG A 140 -13.82 -5.88 -6.16
CA ARG A 140 -15.22 -5.66 -6.55
C ARG A 140 -15.77 -6.84 -7.32
N ILE A 141 -15.01 -7.37 -8.29
CA ILE A 141 -15.38 -8.59 -9.03
C ILE A 141 -15.55 -9.76 -8.07
N HIS A 142 -14.58 -10.02 -7.18
CA HIS A 142 -14.68 -11.08 -6.19
C HIS A 142 -15.92 -10.93 -5.29
N ARG A 143 -16.29 -9.70 -4.90
CA ARG A 143 -17.51 -9.46 -4.12
C ARG A 143 -18.78 -9.74 -4.94
N ALA A 144 -18.82 -9.31 -6.19
CA ALA A 144 -19.95 -9.52 -7.09
C ALA A 144 -20.19 -11.00 -7.44
N LEU A 145 -19.14 -11.84 -7.46
CA LEU A 145 -19.28 -13.29 -7.66
C LEU A 145 -19.68 -14.06 -6.40
N GLY A 146 -19.59 -13.44 -5.22
CA GLY A 146 -19.96 -14.04 -3.94
C GLY A 146 -21.40 -13.75 -3.51
N GLU A 147 -22.11 -12.92 -4.26
CA GLU A 147 -23.58 -12.73 -4.21
C GLU A 147 -24.25 -13.68 -5.19
#